data_AF-A0A973CH44-F1
#
_entry.id   AF-A0A973CH44-F1
#
_cell.length_a   1.000
_cell.length_b   1.000
_cell.length_c   1.000
_cell.angle_alpha   90.00
_cell.angle_beta   90.00
_cell.angle_gamma   90.00
#
_symmetry.space_group_name_H-M   'P 1'
#
loop_
_entity.id
_entity.type
_entity.pdbx_description
1 polymer ?
#
loop_
_entity_poly.entity_id
_entity_poly.type
_entity_poly.pdbx_seq_one_letter_code
_entity_poly.pdbx_strand_id
1 'polypeptide(L)' 'MAVTRKDFDNVMVPNYAPAAMIPVRGQGSRVWDQADNEYIDFTAGIAV' A
#
# COMPACT_ATOMS: atom_id res chain seq x y z
N MET A 1 14.89 3.34 10.50
CA MET A 1 13.74 4.28 10.49
C MET A 1 12.59 3.58 9.82
N ALA A 2 11.36 3.73 10.32
CA ALA A 2 10.19 3.17 9.65
C ALA A 2 9.78 4.08 8.48
N VAL A 3 9.49 3.49 7.32
CA VAL A 3 8.97 4.21 6.14
C VAL A 3 7.52 4.61 6.40
N THR A 4 7.15 5.83 6.03
CA THR A 4 5.81 6.40 6.22
C THR A 4 5.20 6.83 4.89
N ARG A 5 3.87 7.06 4.87
CA ARG A 5 3.18 7.56 3.67
C ARG A 5 3.72 8.92 3.22
N LYS A 6 4.17 9.77 4.14
CA LYS A 6 4.72 11.09 3.82
C LYS A 6 6.04 11.01 3.06
N ASP A 7 6.80 9.93 3.23
CA ASP A 7 8.08 9.77 2.53
C ASP A 7 7.87 9.69 1.01
N PHE A 8 6.75 9.12 0.55
CA PHE A 8 6.38 9.08 -0.87
C PHE A 8 6.38 10.48 -1.49
N ASP A 9 5.85 11.48 -0.78
CA ASP A 9 5.72 12.86 -1.28
C ASP A 9 7.10 13.53 -1.46
N ASN A 10 8.12 13.07 -0.73
CA ASN A 10 9.46 13.63 -0.80
C ASN A 10 10.35 12.93 -1.85
N VAL A 11 10.06 11.67 -2.18
CA VAL A 11 10.97 10.83 -2.98
C VAL A 11 10.41 10.44 -4.36
N MET A 12 9.10 10.58 -4.58
CA MET A 12 8.45 10.20 -5.84
C MET A 12 7.98 11.43 -6.61
N VAL A 13 8.03 11.35 -7.95
CA VAL A 13 7.38 12.34 -8.82
C VAL A 13 5.85 12.18 -8.69
N PRO A 14 5.05 13.26 -8.58
CA PRO A 14 3.65 13.20 -8.19
C PRO A 14 2.69 12.76 -9.31
N ASN A 15 3.03 11.69 -10.03
CA ASN A 15 2.18 11.08 -11.06
C ASN A 15 1.08 10.19 -10.46
N TYR A 16 1.25 9.75 -9.21
CA TYR A 16 0.30 8.90 -8.50
C TYR A 16 -0.10 9.52 -7.16
N ALA A 17 -1.34 9.25 -6.74
CA ALA A 17 -1.86 9.58 -5.41
C ALA A 17 -2.17 8.28 -4.65
N PRO A 18 -1.16 7.59 -4.09
CA PRO A 18 -1.38 6.30 -3.43
C PRO A 18 -2.19 6.48 -2.14
N ALA A 19 -2.88 5.40 -1.75
CA ALA A 19 -3.64 5.31 -0.50
C ALA A 19 -2.76 5.60 0.73
N ALA A 20 -3.40 5.94 1.86
CA ALA A 20 -2.70 6.22 3.10
C ALA A 20 -2.15 4.96 3.79
N MET A 21 -2.86 3.84 3.64
CA MET A 21 -2.35 2.52 4.07
C MET A 21 -1.17 2.11 3.17
N ILE A 22 -0.25 1.31 3.71
CA ILE A 22 0.93 0.83 2.99
C ILE A 22 0.97 -0.70 3.17
N PRO A 23 0.71 -1.50 2.12
CA PRO A 23 0.77 -2.96 2.22
C PRO A 23 2.21 -3.41 2.47
N VAL A 24 2.38 -4.36 3.38
CA VAL A 24 3.69 -4.95 3.71
C VAL A 24 3.72 -6.47 3.54
N ARG A 25 2.57 -7.14 3.51
CA ARG A 25 2.44 -8.57 3.22
C ARG A 25 1.13 -8.87 2.51
N GLY A 26 1.10 -10.01 1.79
CA GLY A 26 -0.11 -10.54 1.17
C GLY A 26 -0.10 -12.07 1.11
N GLN A 27 -1.29 -12.67 1.10
CA GLN A 27 -1.52 -14.11 0.99
C GLN A 27 -2.88 -14.37 0.34
N GLY A 28 -2.89 -14.97 -0.85
CA GLY A 28 -4.12 -15.10 -1.64
C GLY A 28 -4.71 -13.72 -1.94
N SER A 29 -6.02 -13.54 -1.71
CA SER A 29 -6.71 -12.25 -1.83
C SER A 29 -6.72 -11.45 -0.52
N ARG A 30 -5.77 -11.66 0.39
CA ARG A 30 -5.63 -10.90 1.64
C ARG A 30 -4.33 -10.12 1.64
N VAL A 31 -4.37 -8.88 2.09
CA VAL A 31 -3.19 -8.00 2.25
C VAL A 31 -3.21 -7.35 3.62
N TRP A 32 -2.04 -7.05 4.16
CA TRP A 32 -1.91 -6.38 5.45
C TRP A 32 -0.97 -5.19 5.38
N ASP A 33 -1.29 -4.16 6.15
CA ASP A 33 -0.51 -2.94 6.26
C ASP A 33 0.53 -2.97 7.39
N GLN A 34 1.28 -1.88 7.55
CA GLN A 34 2.30 -1.73 8.59
C GLN A 34 1.76 -1.81 10.03
N ALA A 35 0.45 -1.61 10.25
CA ALA A 35 -0.21 -1.71 11.54
C ALA A 35 -0.91 -3.07 11.75
N ASP A 36 -0.64 -4.04 10.86
CA ASP A 36 -1.21 -5.38 10.85
C ASP A 36 -2.73 -5.42 10.58
N ASN A 37 -3.30 -4.34 10.02
CA ASN A 37 -4.68 -4.34 9.56
C ASN A 37 -4.82 -5.24 8.34
N GLU A 38 -5.88 -6.04 8.31
CA GLU A 38 -6.16 -6.94 7.19
C GLU A 38 -7.20 -6.37 6.22
N TYR A 39 -6.94 -6.55 4.92
CA TYR A 39 -7.84 -6.17 3.85
C TYR A 39 -8.04 -7.34 2.88
N ILE A 40 -9.25 -7.45 2.32
CA ILE A 40 -9.51 -8.32 1.17
C ILE A 40 -9.21 -7.53 -0.10
N ASP A 41 -8.31 -8.04 -0.94
CA ASP A 41 -7.89 -7.40 -2.19
C ASP A 41 -8.81 -7.81 -3.35
N PHE A 42 -9.74 -6.92 -3.69
CA PHE A 42 -10.54 -6.99 -4.91
C PHE A 42 -9.99 -6.12 -6.04
N THR A 43 -8.89 -5.41 -5.81
CA THR A 43 -8.21 -4.60 -6.84
C THR A 43 -7.29 -5.46 -7.69
N ALA A 44 -6.74 -6.53 -7.08
CA ALA A 44 -5.75 -7.44 -7.62
C ALA A 44 -4.61 -6.74 -8.37
N GLY A 45 -4.24 -5.53 -7.89
CA GLY A 45 -3.15 -4.76 -8.46
C GLY A 45 -3.32 -4.42 -9.95
N ILE A 46 -4.52 -4.00 -10.38
CA ILE A 46 -4.87 -3.69 -11.77
C ILE A 46 -5.10 -4.97 -12.61
N ALA A 47 -6.21 -5.65 -12.30
CA ALA A 47 -6.65 -6.97 -12.79
C ALA A 47 -7.08 -7.08 -14.27
N VAL A 48 -6.50 -6.32 -15.20
CA VAL A 48 -7.02 -6.23 -16.60
C VAL A 48 -6.90 -7.54 -17.37
#